data_AF-F7XTF1-F1
#
_entry.id   AF-F7XTF1-F1
#
_cell.length_a   1.000
_cell.length_b   1.000
_cell.length_c   1.000
_cell.angle_alpha   90.00
_cell.angle_beta   90.00
_cell.angle_gamma   90.00
#
_symmetry.space_group_name_H-M   'P 1'
#
loop_
_entity.id
_entity.type
_entity.pdbx_description
1 polymer ?
#
loop_
_entity_poly.entity_id
_entity_poly.type
_entity_poly.pdbx_seq_one_letter_code
_entity_poly.pdbx_strand_id
1 'polypeptide(L)' 'MIKVTRLNGNENWVNPHHIETMRCTPDVTLQMLSGKCYVVRESVQEVIDKIVSYRRSIGCLNDET' A
#
# COMPACT_ATOMS: atom_id res chain seq x y z
N MET A 1 5.14 5.71 4.18
CA MET A 1 5.36 4.58 3.25
C MET A 1 4.77 3.33 3.88
N ILE A 2 4.19 2.44 3.08
CA ILE A 2 3.66 1.16 3.55
C ILE A 2 4.59 0.02 3.12
N LYS A 3 4.78 -0.97 3.99
CA LYS A 3 5.57 -2.17 3.71
C LYS A 3 4.69 -3.19 3.01
N VAL A 4 5.14 -3.66 1.85
CA VAL A 4 4.51 -4.73 1.08
C VAL A 4 5.49 -5.83 0.74
N THR A 5 5.02 -7.07 0.68
CA THR A 5 5.83 -8.25 0.41
C THR A 5 5.48 -8.80 -0.96
N ARG A 6 6.45 -8.81 -1.87
CA ARG A 6 6.27 -9.40 -3.19
C ARG A 6 6.20 -10.94 -3.10
N LEU A 7 5.67 -11.58 -4.14
CA LEU A 7 5.66 -13.03 -4.27
C LEU A 7 7.06 -13.67 -4.16
N ASN A 8 8.10 -12.96 -4.60
CA ASN A 8 9.50 -13.40 -4.52
C ASN A 8 10.11 -13.29 -3.11
N GLY A 9 9.30 -13.06 -2.06
CA GLY A 9 9.77 -12.90 -0.68
C GLY A 9 10.47 -11.57 -0.38
N ASN A 10 10.62 -10.69 -1.38
CA ASN A 10 11.28 -9.41 -1.22
C ASN A 10 10.32 -8.36 -0.64
N GLU A 11 10.77 -7.73 0.43
CA GLU A 11 10.06 -6.64 1.11
C GLU A 11 10.31 -5.33 0.34
N ASN A 12 9.24 -4.64 -0.01
CA ASN A 12 9.28 -3.37 -0.72
C ASN A 12 8.50 -2.32 0.08
N TRP A 13 9.01 -1.08 0.08
CA TRP A 13 8.30 0.04 0.66
C TRP A 13 7.67 0.85 -0.46
N VAL A 14 6.35 0.97 -0.46
CA VAL A 14 5.61 1.67 -1.50
C VAL A 14 4.88 2.88 -0.93
N ASN A 15 4.74 3.93 -1.74
CA ASN A 15 3.94 5.08 -1.37
C ASN A 15 2.45 4.75 -1.60
N PRO A 16 1.62 4.69 -0.55
CA PRO A 16 0.21 4.41 -0.71
C PRO A 16 -0.56 5.49 -1.49
N HIS A 17 -0.07 6.74 -1.51
CA HIS A 17 -0.70 7.82 -2.27
C HIS A 17 -0.52 7.69 -3.79
N HIS A 18 0.42 6.85 -4.22
CA HIS A 18 0.68 6.61 -5.65
C HIS A 18 -0.06 5.38 -6.18
N ILE A 19 -0.80 4.68 -5.32
CA ILE A 19 -1.62 3.54 -5.74
C ILE A 19 -2.84 4.11 -6.47
N GLU A 20 -2.96 3.75 -7.74
CA GLU A 20 -4.08 4.11 -8.60
C GLU A 20 -5.25 3.16 -8.37
N THR A 21 -5.00 1.85 -8.49
CA THR A 21 -6.01 0.81 -8.27
C THR A 21 -5.41 -0.44 -7.65
N MET A 22 -6.26 -1.25 -6.99
CA MET A 22 -5.90 -2.54 -6.43
C MET A 22 -6.83 -3.60 -7.03
N ARG A 23 -6.27 -4.69 -7.58
CA ARG A 23 -7.04 -5.82 -8.13
C ARG A 23 -6.69 -7.11 -7.41
N CYS A 24 -7.67 -7.98 -7.24
CA CYS A 24 -7.49 -9.30 -6.60
C CYS A 24 -7.74 -10.39 -7.64
N THR A 25 -6.67 -10.92 -8.24
CA THR A 25 -6.74 -11.97 -9.27
C THR A 25 -5.44 -12.77 -9.33
N PRO A 26 -5.44 -14.06 -8.95
CA PRO A 26 -5.82 -14.59 -7.64
C PRO A 26 -5.05 -13.96 -6.46
N ASP A 27 -3.94 -13.28 -6.75
CA ASP A 27 -3.15 -12.47 -5.82
C ASP A 27 -3.52 -10.98 -5.92
N VAL A 28 -3.06 -10.17 -4.97
CA VAL A 28 -3.31 -8.73 -4.98
C VAL A 28 -2.29 -8.01 -5.85
N THR A 29 -2.76 -7.29 -6.86
CA THR A 29 -1.94 -6.42 -7.71
C THR A 29 -2.24 -4.97 -7.41
N LEU A 30 -1.21 -4.22 -7.02
CA LEU A 30 -1.24 -2.77 -6.83
C LEU A 30 -0.76 -2.11 -8.12
N GLN A 31 -1.64 -1.36 -8.76
CA GLN A 31 -1.31 -0.54 -9.92
C GLN A 31 -0.97 0.86 -9.46
N MET A 32 0.21 1.34 -9.82
CA MET A 32 0.67 2.68 -9.48
C MET A 32 0.31 3.69 -10.57
N LEU A 33 0.12 4.94 -10.18
CA LEU A 33 -0.06 6.08 -11.10
C LEU A 33 1.11 6.23 -12.09
N SER A 34 2.31 5.77 -11.73
CA SER A 34 3.48 5.76 -12.62
C SER A 34 3.44 4.65 -13.69
N GLY A 35 2.39 3.84 -13.76
CA GLY A 35 2.28 2.69 -14.66
C GLY A 35 2.99 1.42 -14.17
N LYS A 36 3.60 1.43 -12.98
CA LYS A 36 4.24 0.25 -12.38
C LYS A 36 3.21 -0.63 -11.67
N CYS A 37 3.30 -1.93 -11.86
CA CYS A 37 2.45 -2.90 -11.15
C CYS A 37 3.27 -3.69 -10.13
N TYR A 38 2.70 -3.89 -8.95
CA TYR A 38 3.30 -4.65 -7.86
C TYR A 38 2.34 -5.77 -7.47
N VAL A 39 2.78 -7.02 -7.63
CA VAL A 39 2.04 -8.18 -7.12
C VAL A 39 2.53 -8.47 -5.71
N VAL A 40 1.61 -8.44 -4.76
CA VAL A 40 1.86 -8.59 -3.33
C VAL A 40 1.10 -9.80 -2.78
N ARG A 41 1.63 -10.38 -1.70
CA ARG A 41 1.01 -11.53 -1.03
C ARG A 41 -0.06 -11.15 -0.01
N GLU A 42 -0.06 -9.90 0.44
CA GLU A 42 -1.07 -9.41 1.39
C GLU A 42 -2.45 -9.31 0.75
N SER A 43 -3.47 -9.47 1.57
CA SER A 43 -4.86 -9.25 1.14
C SER A 43 -5.16 -7.77 0.94
N VAL A 44 -6.15 -7.46 0.11
CA VAL A 44 -6.60 -6.07 -0.13
C VAL A 44 -6.93 -5.38 1.20
N GLN A 45 -7.56 -6.11 2.13
CA GLN A 45 -7.91 -5.59 3.46
C GLN A 45 -6.69 -5.21 4.30
N GLU A 46 -5.61 -6.02 4.29
CA GLU A 46 -4.37 -5.69 5.00
C GLU A 46 -3.70 -4.45 4.42
N VAL A 47 -3.68 -4.33 3.08
CA VAL A 47 -3.13 -3.14 2.42
C VAL A 47 -3.93 -1.89 2.81
N ILE A 48 -5.27 -1.99 2.85
CA ILE A 48 -6.14 -0.90 3.31
C ILE A 48 -5.82 -0.53 4.76
N ASP A 49 -5.70 -1.51 5.66
CA ASP A 49 -5.41 -1.25 7.08
C ASP A 49 -4.06 -0.52 7.24
N LYS A 50 -3.03 -0.96 6.51
CA LYS A 50 -1.74 -0.27 6.44
C LYS A 50 -1.85 1.16 5.91
N ILE A 51 -2.68 1.40 4.90
CA ILE A 51 -2.94 2.75 4.37
C ILE A 51 -3.63 3.62 5.42
N VAL A 52 -4.63 3.09 6.12
CA VAL A 52 -5.37 3.80 7.16
C VAL A 52 -4.46 4.12 8.35
N SER A 53 -3.68 3.16 8.81
CA SER A 53 -2.69 3.35 9.87
C SER A 53 -1.64 4.39 9.48
N TYR A 54 -1.13 4.33 8.24
CA TYR A 54 -0.22 5.35 7.70
C TYR A 54 -0.88 6.74 7.67
N ARG A 55 -2.13 6.84 7.18
CA ARG A 55 -2.89 8.09 7.15
C ARG A 55 -3.14 8.66 8.54
N ARG A 56 -3.43 7.82 9.53
CA ARG A 56 -3.55 8.25 10.94
C ARG A 56 -2.24 8.80 11.46
N SER A 57 -1.13 8.11 11.20
CA SER A 57 0.20 8.53 11.65
C SER A 57 0.65 9.86 11.04
N ILE A 58 0.35 10.14 9.77
CA ILE A 58 0.68 11.43 9.12
C ILE A 58 -0.36 12.51 9.42
N GLY A 59 -1.63 12.15 9.60
CA GLY A 59 -2.74 13.08 9.78
C GLY A 59 -2.85 13.64 11.20
N CYS A 60 -2.30 12.93 12.19
CA CYS A 60 -2.19 13.44 13.56
C CYS A 60 -1.09 14.50 13.73
N LEU A 61 -0.38 14.90 12.67
CA LEU A 61 0.65 15.95 12.72
C LEU A 61 0.11 17.37 12.51
N ASN A 62 -1.19 17.59 12.67
CA ASN A 62 -1.84 18.91 12.54
C ASN A 62 -2.63 19.34 13.79
N ASP A 63 -2.44 18.69 14.94
CA ASP A 63 -2.96 19.21 16.22
C ASP A 63 -1.82 19.97 16.94
N GLU A 64 -1.32 21.02 16.27
CA GLU A 64 -0.60 22.08 16.96
C GLU A 64 -1.60 23.22 17.20
N THR A 65 -2.02 23.28 18.46
CA THR A 65 -2.71 24.36 19.21
C THR A 65 -2.65 25.77 18.64
#